data_AF-A0A7K6F198-F1
#
_entry.id   AF-A0A7K6F198-F1
#
_cell.length_a   1.000
_cell.length_b   1.000
_cell.length_c   1.000
_cell.angle_alpha   90.00
_cell.angle_beta   90.00
_cell.angle_gamma   90.00
#
_symmetry.space_group_name_H-M   'P 1'
#
loop_
_entity.id
_entity.type
_entity.pdbx_description
1 polymer ?
#
loop_
_entity_poly.entity_id
_entity_poly.type
_entity_poly.pdbx_seq_one_letter_code
_entity_poly.pdbx_strand_id
1 'polypeptide(L)'
;GYRRVFEEYMRVISQRYPDIRIEGENYLPQPIYRHIASFLSVFKLVLIGLIIVGKDPFAFFGMQAPSIWQWGQENKVYACMMVFFLSNMIENQCMSTGAFEITLNDVPVWSKLESGHLPSMQQLVQILDNEMKLNVHMESMPHHRS
;
A
#
# COMPACT_ATOMS: atom_id res chain seq x y z
N GLY A 1 -5.54 -8.18 -9.69
CA GLY A 1 -6.97 -8.10 -9.32
C GLY A 1 -7.50 -6.72 -9.65
N TYR A 2 -7.20 -5.73 -8.80
CA TYR A 2 -7.75 -4.37 -8.90
C TYR A 2 -7.50 -3.64 -10.21
N ARG A 3 -6.37 -3.87 -10.88
CA ARG A 3 -6.11 -3.30 -12.20
C ARG A 3 -7.21 -3.63 -13.22
N ARG A 4 -7.74 -4.86 -13.22
CA ARG A 4 -8.83 -5.25 -14.13
C ARG A 4 -10.14 -4.55 -13.78
N VAL A 5 -10.42 -4.43 -12.48
CA VAL A 5 -11.62 -3.70 -12.00
C VAL A 5 -11.54 -2.22 -12.37
N PHE A 6 -10.36 -1.61 -12.18
CA PHE A 6 -10.10 -0.25 -12.62
C PHE A 6 -10.29 -0.09 -14.13
N GLU A 7 -9.71 -0.97 -14.95
CA GLU A 7 -9.89 -0.97 -16.41
C GLU A 7 -11.37 -1.12 -16.82
N GLU A 8 -12.15 -1.92 -16.10
CA GLU A 8 -13.59 -2.05 -16.32
C GLU A 8 -14.36 -0.77 -15.99
N TYR A 9 -14.10 -0.17 -14.82
CA TYR A 9 -14.71 1.10 -14.41
C TYR A 9 -14.34 2.22 -15.37
N MET A 10 -13.05 2.34 -15.71
CA MET A 10 -12.53 3.28 -16.71
C MET A 10 -13.35 3.24 -17.99
N ARG A 11 -13.52 2.04 -18.56
CA ARG A 11 -14.22 1.85 -19.84
C ARG A 11 -15.66 2.35 -19.79
N VAL A 12 -16.38 2.05 -18.71
CA VAL A 12 -17.80 2.41 -18.61
C VAL A 12 -17.98 3.88 -18.23
N ILE A 13 -17.15 4.43 -17.35
CA ILE A 13 -17.19 5.86 -16.98
C ILE A 13 -16.79 6.71 -18.17
N SER A 14 -15.73 6.37 -18.91
CA SER A 14 -15.28 7.15 -20.07
C SER A 14 -16.33 7.19 -21.19
N GLN A 15 -17.15 6.14 -21.33
CA GLN A 15 -18.26 6.11 -22.29
C GLN A 15 -19.42 7.00 -21.86
N ARG A 16 -19.70 7.09 -20.56
CA ARG A 16 -20.85 7.82 -20.01
C ARG A 16 -20.55 9.29 -19.73
N TYR A 17 -19.30 9.61 -19.40
CA TYR A 17 -18.83 10.94 -19.06
C TYR A 17 -17.53 11.24 -19.83
N PRO A 18 -17.62 11.63 -21.11
CA PRO A 18 -16.46 11.84 -21.97
C PRO A 18 -15.56 13.01 -21.51
N ASP A 19 -16.11 13.95 -20.74
CA ASP A 19 -15.39 15.13 -20.25
C ASP A 19 -14.64 14.89 -18.93
N ILE A 20 -14.84 13.73 -18.28
CA ILE A 20 -14.13 13.39 -17.03
C ILE A 20 -12.76 12.79 -17.36
N ARG A 21 -11.71 13.41 -16.83
CA ARG A 21 -10.36 12.84 -16.84
C ARG A 21 -10.23 11.88 -15.67
N ILE A 22 -9.95 10.62 -15.97
CA ILE A 22 -9.77 9.58 -14.96
C ILE A 22 -8.29 9.23 -14.87
N GLU A 23 -7.77 9.23 -13.65
CA GLU A 23 -6.37 8.89 -13.36
C GLU A 23 -6.33 7.67 -12.43
N GLY A 24 -5.35 6.80 -12.66
CA GLY A 24 -5.15 5.59 -11.87
C GLY A 24 -3.79 5.63 -11.21
N GLU A 25 -3.77 5.72 -9.89
CA GLU A 25 -2.54 5.67 -9.10
C GLU A 25 -2.52 4.43 -8.18
N ASN A 26 -1.32 3.97 -7.85
CA ASN A 26 -1.17 2.92 -6.84
C ASN A 26 -1.35 3.55 -5.46
N TYR A 27 -2.29 3.01 -4.68
CA TYR A 27 -2.50 3.48 -3.32
C TYR A 27 -1.23 3.31 -2.49
N LEU A 28 -0.67 4.43 -2.03
CA LEU A 28 0.55 4.41 -1.26
C LEU A 28 0.27 3.84 0.14
N PRO A 29 1.09 2.90 0.65
CA PRO A 29 0.98 2.46 2.03
C PRO A 29 1.15 3.64 2.98
N GLN A 30 0.39 3.61 4.09
CA GLN A 30 0.46 4.64 5.12
C GLN A 30 1.93 4.86 5.54
N PRO A 31 2.32 6.09 5.93
CA PRO A 31 3.71 6.44 6.19
C PRO A 31 4.44 5.47 7.12
N ILE A 32 3.75 4.96 8.14
CA ILE A 32 4.29 3.97 9.09
C ILE A 32 4.76 2.68 8.40
N TYR A 33 3.94 2.10 7.52
CA TYR A 33 4.30 0.87 6.80
C TYR A 33 5.47 1.08 5.84
N ARG A 34 5.58 2.27 5.25
CA ARG A 34 6.72 2.65 4.41
C ARG A 34 8.01 2.69 5.22
N HIS A 35 7.99 3.29 6.41
CA HIS A 35 9.15 3.32 7.30
C HIS A 35 9.56 1.92 7.76
N ILE A 36 8.59 1.05 8.09
CA ILE A 36 8.86 -0.35 8.46
C ILE A 36 9.52 -1.11 7.30
N ALA A 37 8.97 -0.99 6.08
CA ALA A 37 9.52 -1.65 4.91
C ALA A 37 10.95 -1.16 4.59
N SER A 38 11.19 0.16 4.70
CA SER A 38 12.51 0.75 4.49
C SER A 38 13.52 0.31 5.57
N PHE A 39 13.10 0.26 6.83
CA PHE A 39 13.93 -0.25 7.91
C PHE A 39 14.29 -1.72 7.70
N LEU A 40 13.31 -2.58 7.38
CA LEU A 40 13.54 -4.00 7.10
C LEU A 40 14.51 -4.21 5.93
N SER A 41 14.39 -3.39 4.88
CA SER A 41 15.28 -3.43 3.71
C SER A 41 16.75 -3.22 4.07
N VAL A 42 17.05 -2.29 4.97
CA VAL A 42 18.43 -2.02 5.43
C VAL A 42 18.85 -3.04 6.49
N PHE A 43 17.98 -3.29 7.46
CA PHE A 43 18.25 -4.19 8.58
C PHE A 43 18.58 -5.61 8.13
N LYS A 44 17.87 -6.16 7.14
CA LYS A 44 18.16 -7.51 6.61
C LYS A 44 19.57 -7.60 6.02
N LEU A 45 20.06 -6.56 5.35
CA LEU A 45 21.41 -6.53 4.77
C LEU A 45 22.48 -6.48 5.85
N VAL A 46 22.26 -5.69 6.90
CA VAL A 46 23.14 -5.67 8.07
C VAL A 46 23.20 -7.05 8.74
N LEU A 47 22.04 -7.69 8.92
CA LEU A 47 21.94 -8.99 9.57
C LEU A 47 22.61 -10.10 8.75
N ILE A 48 22.43 -10.10 7.42
CA ILE A 48 23.15 -10.98 6.49
C ILE A 48 24.66 -10.75 6.59
N GLY A 49 25.10 -9.49 6.63
CA GLY A 49 26.52 -9.14 6.82
C GLY A 49 27.09 -9.71 8.12
N LEU A 50 26.36 -9.63 9.23
CA LEU A 50 26.77 -10.19 10.53
C LEU A 50 26.89 -11.72 10.49
N ILE A 51 25.94 -12.41 9.84
CA ILE A 51 25.98 -13.87 9.66
C ILE A 51 27.23 -14.28 8.86
N ILE A 52 27.50 -13.58 7.74
CA ILE A 52 28.67 -13.88 6.90
C ILE A 52 29.97 -13.68 7.70
N VAL A 53 30.11 -12.53 8.37
CA VAL A 53 31.27 -12.18 9.21
C VAL A 53 31.47 -13.18 10.34
N GLY A 54 30.41 -13.86 10.80
CA GLY A 54 30.53 -14.88 11.83
C GLY A 54 30.69 -14.32 13.25
N LYS A 55 30.64 -12.98 13.43
CA LYS A 55 30.76 -12.36 14.76
C LYS A 55 29.45 -12.48 15.50
N ASP A 56 29.53 -12.89 16.76
CA ASP A 56 28.38 -12.99 17.65
C ASP A 56 28.05 -11.60 18.27
N PRO A 57 26.95 -10.95 17.89
CA PRO A 57 26.54 -9.69 18.49
C PRO A 57 26.05 -9.87 19.93
N PHE A 58 25.57 -11.06 20.33
CA PHE A 58 25.06 -11.31 21.67
C PHE A 58 26.17 -11.30 22.71
N ALA A 59 27.38 -11.74 22.33
CA ALA A 59 28.56 -11.67 23.15
C ALA A 59 28.92 -10.22 23.56
N PHE A 60 28.64 -9.22 22.71
CA PHE A 60 28.86 -7.80 23.06
C PHE A 60 27.97 -7.33 24.22
N PHE A 61 26.79 -7.93 24.36
CA PHE A 61 25.85 -7.66 25.45
C PHE A 61 26.03 -8.60 26.65
N GLY A 62 27.06 -9.47 26.64
CA GLY A 62 27.28 -10.47 27.69
C GLY A 62 26.23 -11.58 27.73
N MET A 63 25.44 -11.74 26.65
CA MET A 63 24.41 -12.76 26.54
C MET A 63 24.92 -13.97 25.77
N GLN A 64 24.45 -15.17 26.15
CA GLN A 64 24.69 -16.36 25.34
C GLN A 64 23.83 -16.28 24.07
N ALA A 65 24.44 -16.52 22.92
CA ALA A 65 23.73 -16.52 21.65
C ALA A 65 22.59 -17.58 21.66
N PRO A 66 21.40 -17.21 21.16
CA PRO A 66 20.28 -18.14 21.05
C PRO A 66 20.60 -19.26 20.05
N SER A 67 19.94 -20.42 20.20
CA SER A 67 20.16 -21.61 19.35
C SER A 67 19.97 -21.33 17.86
N ILE A 68 19.03 -20.46 17.49
CA ILE A 68 18.79 -20.09 16.09
C ILE A 68 19.96 -19.29 15.48
N TRP A 69 20.67 -18.51 16.30
CA TRP A 69 21.86 -17.80 15.87
C TRP A 69 23.01 -18.78 15.65
N GLN A 70 23.23 -19.71 16.57
CA GLN A 70 24.26 -20.75 16.42
C GLN A 70 24.01 -21.60 15.17
N TRP A 71 22.78 -22.07 14.97
CA TRP A 71 22.38 -22.78 13.75
C TRP A 71 22.65 -21.94 12.49
N GLY A 72 22.37 -20.64 12.55
CA GLY A 72 22.63 -19.71 11.45
C GLY A 72 24.11 -19.58 11.10
N GLN A 73 25.00 -19.63 12.10
CA GLN A 73 26.45 -19.62 11.87
C GLN A 73 27.00 -20.94 11.35
N GLU A 74 26.38 -22.07 11.70
CA GLU A 74 26.66 -23.37 11.10
C GLU A 74 26.17 -23.46 9.65
N ASN A 75 25.05 -22.80 9.33
CA ASN A 75 24.34 -22.89 8.06
C ASN A 75 24.17 -21.53 7.36
N LYS A 76 25.27 -20.80 7.20
CA LYS A 76 25.27 -19.39 6.74
C LYS A 76 24.48 -19.13 5.47
N VAL A 77 24.62 -19.98 4.45
CA VAL A 77 23.93 -19.79 3.17
C VAL A 77 22.41 -19.90 3.35
N TYR A 78 21.95 -20.94 4.03
CA TYR A 78 20.52 -21.13 4.31
C TYR A 78 19.95 -20.01 5.19
N ALA A 79 20.69 -19.60 6.22
CA ALA A 79 20.30 -18.51 7.10
C ALA A 79 20.17 -17.18 6.32
N CYS A 80 21.14 -16.84 5.47
CA CYS A 80 21.09 -15.64 4.64
C CYS A 80 19.91 -15.66 3.67
N MET A 81 19.67 -16.79 3.01
CA MET A 81 18.51 -16.95 2.12
C MET A 81 17.19 -16.77 2.88
N MET A 82 17.06 -17.39 4.05
CA MET A 82 15.85 -17.31 4.86
C MET A 82 15.59 -15.87 5.34
N VAL A 83 16.62 -15.17 5.84
CA VAL A 83 16.52 -13.76 6.21
C VAL A 83 16.12 -12.90 5.02
N PHE A 84 16.73 -13.12 3.84
CA PHE A 84 16.40 -12.37 2.64
C PHE A 84 14.94 -12.61 2.21
N PHE A 85 14.51 -13.87 2.07
CA PHE A 85 13.18 -14.19 1.59
C PHE A 85 12.07 -13.80 2.58
N LEU A 86 12.26 -14.07 3.89
CA LEU A 86 11.26 -13.69 4.90
C LEU A 86 11.14 -12.16 5.02
N SER A 87 12.25 -11.44 4.99
CA SER A 87 12.21 -9.96 5.04
C SER A 87 11.52 -9.40 3.79
N ASN A 88 11.85 -9.90 2.60
CA ASN A 88 11.15 -9.50 1.37
C ASN A 88 9.66 -9.85 1.41
N MET A 89 9.29 -10.99 1.98
CA MET A 89 7.87 -11.36 2.14
C MET A 89 7.15 -10.33 3.02
N ILE A 90 7.72 -9.96 4.17
CA ILE A 90 7.13 -8.98 5.08
C ILE A 90 7.08 -7.59 4.42
N GLU A 91 8.16 -7.16 3.77
CA GLU A 91 8.21 -5.89 3.01
C GLU A 91 7.08 -5.82 1.98
N ASN A 92 6.91 -6.87 1.17
CA ASN A 92 5.85 -6.93 0.15
C ASN A 92 4.44 -6.91 0.77
N GLN A 93 4.25 -7.55 1.93
CA GLN A 93 2.98 -7.50 2.66
C GLN A 93 2.70 -6.10 3.21
N CYS A 94 3.70 -5.41 3.76
CA CYS A 94 3.54 -4.02 4.22
C CYS A 94 3.23 -3.03 3.08
N MET A 95 3.74 -3.31 1.87
CA MET A 95 3.47 -2.49 0.68
C MET A 95 2.12 -2.81 0.03
N SER A 96 1.52 -3.96 0.31
CA SER A 96 0.25 -4.41 -0.24
C SER A 96 -0.92 -4.01 0.66
N THR A 97 -1.45 -2.80 0.47
CA THR A 97 -2.53 -2.25 1.32
C THR A 97 -3.90 -2.85 1.07
N GLY A 98 -4.11 -3.49 -0.08
CA GLY A 98 -5.41 -4.00 -0.49
C GLY A 98 -6.48 -2.91 -0.73
N ALA A 99 -6.09 -1.64 -0.68
CA ALA A 99 -6.98 -0.49 -0.81
C ALA A 99 -7.48 -0.32 -2.24
N PHE A 100 -8.67 0.26 -2.36
CA PHE A 100 -9.23 0.73 -3.62
C PHE A 100 -10.08 1.95 -3.28
N GLU A 101 -9.55 3.11 -3.64
CA GLU A 101 -10.11 4.41 -3.32
C GLU A 101 -10.55 5.09 -4.61
N ILE A 102 -11.71 5.73 -4.58
CA ILE A 102 -12.23 6.52 -5.70
C ILE A 102 -12.46 7.93 -5.17
N THR A 103 -11.91 8.90 -5.87
CA THR A 103 -12.08 10.34 -5.59
C THR A 103 -12.67 11.03 -6.82
N LEU A 104 -13.43 12.09 -6.60
CA LEU A 104 -13.91 12.99 -7.64
C LEU A 104 -13.54 14.42 -7.23
N ASN A 105 -12.70 15.09 -8.02
CA ASN A 105 -12.18 16.43 -7.70
C ASN A 105 -11.60 16.53 -6.28
N ASP A 106 -10.72 15.60 -5.91
CA ASP A 106 -10.10 15.48 -4.58
C ASP A 106 -11.05 15.16 -3.41
N VAL A 107 -12.36 14.99 -3.67
CA VAL A 107 -13.32 14.53 -2.66
C VAL A 107 -13.42 13.00 -2.70
N PRO A 108 -13.20 12.29 -1.57
CA PRO A 108 -13.33 10.84 -1.53
C PRO A 108 -14.80 10.42 -1.67
N VAL A 109 -15.10 9.63 -2.70
CA VAL A 109 -16.46 9.14 -3.00
C VAL A 109 -16.65 7.67 -2.63
N TRP A 110 -15.55 6.90 -2.56
CA TRP A 110 -15.59 5.52 -2.10
C TRP A 110 -14.24 5.08 -1.52
N SER A 111 -14.30 4.42 -0.36
CA SER A 111 -13.17 3.68 0.21
C SER A 111 -13.51 2.21 0.39
N LYS A 112 -12.74 1.32 -0.23
CA LYS A 112 -12.85 -0.12 0.06
C LYS A 112 -12.44 -0.43 1.50
N LEU A 113 -11.46 0.29 2.06
CA LEU A 113 -10.99 0.03 3.42
C LEU A 113 -12.10 0.30 4.44
N GLU A 114 -12.93 1.32 4.19
CA GLU A 114 -14.05 1.67 5.07
C GLU A 114 -15.29 0.80 4.80
N SER A 115 -15.63 0.58 3.52
CA SER A 115 -16.84 -0.18 3.14
C SER A 115 -16.67 -1.70 3.19
N GLY A 116 -15.44 -2.21 3.19
CA GLY A 116 -15.11 -3.64 3.15
C GLY A 116 -15.30 -4.32 1.78
N HIS A 117 -15.90 -3.63 0.79
CA HIS A 117 -16.14 -4.19 -0.54
C HIS A 117 -15.96 -3.15 -1.65
N LEU A 118 -15.99 -3.59 -2.90
CA LEU A 118 -15.96 -2.70 -4.06
C LEU A 118 -17.41 -2.26 -4.40
N PRO A 119 -17.61 -1.04 -4.91
CA PRO A 119 -18.94 -0.61 -5.31
C PRO A 119 -19.35 -1.33 -6.61
N SER A 120 -20.64 -1.61 -6.78
CA SER A 120 -21.13 -2.05 -8.09
C SER A 120 -21.03 -0.90 -9.10
N MET A 121 -20.99 -1.20 -10.40
CA MET A 121 -20.93 -0.15 -11.42
C MET A 121 -22.12 0.82 -11.33
N GLN A 122 -23.32 0.31 -11.03
CA GLN A 122 -24.52 1.13 -10.85
C GLN A 122 -24.41 2.04 -9.62
N GLN A 123 -23.91 1.51 -8.51
CA GLN A 123 -23.72 2.29 -7.28
C GLN A 123 -22.67 3.38 -7.50
N LEU A 124 -21.56 3.06 -8.17
CA LEU A 124 -20.52 4.03 -8.51
C LEU A 124 -21.08 5.17 -9.36
N VAL A 125 -21.82 4.84 -10.42
CA VAL A 125 -22.48 5.82 -11.29
C VAL A 125 -23.46 6.71 -10.50
N GLN A 126 -24.25 6.13 -9.61
CA GLN A 126 -25.20 6.89 -8.79
C GLN A 126 -24.49 7.87 -7.84
N ILE A 127 -23.39 7.43 -7.21
CA ILE A 127 -22.58 8.28 -6.35
C ILE A 127 -21.98 9.43 -7.17
N LEU A 128 -21.37 9.14 -8.32
CA LEU A 128 -20.83 10.15 -9.21
C LEU A 128 -21.90 11.15 -9.67
N ASP A 129 -23.08 10.68 -10.09
CA ASP A 129 -24.19 11.54 -10.51
C ASP A 129 -24.64 12.47 -9.39
N ASN A 130 -24.64 12.00 -8.13
CA ASN A 130 -24.99 12.83 -6.98
C ASN A 130 -23.91 13.87 -6.69
N GLU A 131 -22.64 13.47 -6.66
CA GLU A 131 -21.51 14.38 -6.39
C GLU A 131 -21.36 15.44 -7.49
N MET A 132 -21.55 15.08 -8.76
CA MET A 132 -21.54 16.04 -9.86
C MET A 132 -22.70 17.05 -9.76
N LYS A 133 -23.90 16.61 -9.41
CA LYS A 133 -25.05 17.52 -9.20
C LYS A 133 -24.82 18.48 -8.04
N LEU A 134 -24.22 17.98 -6.95
CA LEU A 134 -23.87 18.81 -5.79
C LEU A 134 -22.80 19.85 -6.14
N ASN A 135 -21.76 19.45 -6.87
CA ASN A 135 -20.70 20.37 -7.32
C ASN A 135 -21.25 21.48 -8.25
N VAL A 136 -22.10 21.13 -9.22
CA VAL A 136 -22.75 22.13 -10.11
C VAL A 136 -23.68 23.07 -9.33
N HIS A 137 -24.36 22.56 -8.30
CA HIS A 137 -25.22 23.39 -7.45
C HIS A 137 -24.40 24.35 -6.57
N MET A 138 -23.21 23.95 -6.12
CA MET A 138 -22.30 24.82 -5.36
C MET A 138 -21.67 25.92 -6.23
N GLU A 139 -21.29 25.63 -7.48
CA GLU A 139 -20.76 26.65 -8.40
C GLU A 139 -21.80 27.67 -8.86
N SER A 140 -23.10 27.33 -8.81
CA SER A 140 -24.19 28.23 -9.22
C SER A 140 -24.74 29.11 -8.10
N MET A 141 -24.26 28.95 -6.86
CA MET A 141 -24.56 29.90 -5.78
C MET A 141 -23.77 31.19 -6.01
N PRO A 142 -24.42 32.37 -6.10
CA PRO A 142 -23.70 33.62 -6.22
C PRO A 142 -22.84 33.79 -4.96
N HIS A 143 -21.52 33.92 -5.14
CA HIS A 143 -20.63 34.45 -4.12
C HIS A 143 -21.12 35.85 -3.75
N HIS A 144 -22.01 35.94 -2.77
CA HIS A 144 -22.34 37.21 -2.18
C HIS A 144 -21.12 37.61 -1.35
N ARG A 145 -20.23 38.39 -1.98
CA ARG A 145 -19.26 39.22 -1.28
C ARG A 145 -20.05 40.08 -0.29
N SER A 146 -19.80 39.87 0.99
CA SER A 146 -20.04 40.81 2.09
C SER A 146 -18.71 41.17 2.71
#